data_AF-S0JRB1-F1
#
_entry.id   AF-S0JRB1-F1
#
_cell.length_a   1.000
_cell.length_b   1.000
_cell.length_c   1.000
_cell.angle_alpha   90.00
_cell.angle_beta   90.00
_cell.angle_gamma   90.00
#
_symmetry.space_group_name_H-M   'P 1'
#
loop_
_entity.id
_entity.type
_entity.pdbx_description
1 polymer ?
#
loop_
_entity_poly.entity_id
_entity_poly.type
_entity_poly.pdbx_seq_one_letter_code
_entity_poly.pdbx_strand_id
1 'polypeptide(L)'
;MKASEIEDCENCPLLAEEICPGGMTSSPNGTPIEPPCYSFDDDTDLDQWISDYYDSQRRYEEYLDRKWKEEQEKKRKAEKAKKRRDYLKWYCFDEKMEVKKARKRLAAHQAAVHFAESMAFAINTTNEMFQYSERVSVNKKVDDELERLQNALADAEMKLKEKQKEGRKTEQYKSIV
;
A
#
# COMPACT_ATOMS: atom_id res chain seq x y z
N MET A 1 45.38 22.79 -13.38
CA MET A 1 45.35 24.06 -14.15
C MET A 1 44.41 24.99 -13.40
N LYS A 2 44.77 26.25 -13.14
CA LYS A 2 43.87 27.14 -12.37
C LYS A 2 42.83 27.82 -13.27
N ALA A 3 41.66 28.11 -12.71
CA ALA A 3 40.59 28.82 -13.41
C ALA A 3 41.03 30.21 -13.93
N SER A 4 41.88 30.92 -13.18
CA SER A 4 42.46 32.22 -13.58
C SER A 4 43.46 32.17 -14.74
N GLU A 5 43.95 30.98 -15.14
CA GLU A 5 44.92 30.81 -16.22
C GLU A 5 44.25 30.67 -17.60
N ILE A 6 42.92 30.69 -17.66
CA ILE A 6 42.13 30.53 -18.89
C ILE A 6 41.52 31.88 -19.28
N GLU A 7 42.07 32.49 -20.33
CA GLU A 7 41.59 33.78 -20.84
C GLU A 7 40.43 33.64 -21.84
N ASP A 8 40.35 32.52 -22.57
CA ASP A 8 39.35 32.24 -23.61
C ASP A 8 38.73 30.85 -23.49
N CYS A 9 37.44 30.72 -23.82
CA CYS A 9 36.72 29.44 -23.83
C CYS A 9 37.34 28.39 -24.78
N GLU A 10 38.06 28.82 -25.82
CA GLU A 10 38.67 27.93 -26.83
C GLU A 10 39.74 27.00 -26.24
N ASN A 11 40.41 27.43 -25.16
CA ASN A 11 41.44 26.64 -24.47
C ASN A 11 40.94 26.07 -23.14
N CYS A 12 39.62 26.07 -22.90
CA CYS A 12 39.05 25.62 -21.64
C CYS A 12 38.98 24.08 -21.55
N PRO A 13 39.58 23.44 -20.53
CA PRO A 13 39.50 21.99 -20.33
C PRO A 13 38.06 21.47 -20.20
N LEU A 14 37.14 22.28 -19.66
CA LEU A 14 35.72 21.92 -19.55
C LEU A 14 35.01 21.84 -20.90
N LEU A 15 35.46 22.59 -21.90
CA LEU A 15 34.95 22.53 -23.26
C LEU A 15 35.52 21.30 -23.99
N ALA A 16 36.81 21.01 -23.78
CA ALA A 16 37.49 19.85 -24.36
C ALA A 16 36.91 18.51 -23.88
N GLU A 17 36.52 18.44 -22.60
CA GLU A 17 35.86 17.26 -21.98
C GLU A 17 34.33 17.23 -22.20
N GLU A 18 33.78 18.14 -23.01
CA GLU A 18 32.34 18.28 -23.31
C GLU A 18 31.42 18.53 -22.10
N ILE A 19 31.99 18.88 -20.94
CA ILE A 19 31.24 19.18 -19.70
C ILE A 19 30.54 20.55 -19.82
N CYS A 20 31.16 21.49 -20.53
CA CYS A 20 30.64 22.84 -20.75
C CYS A 20 30.30 23.06 -22.24
N PRO A 21 29.12 23.63 -22.57
CA PRO A 21 28.76 23.95 -23.95
C PRO A 21 29.48 25.19 -24.52
N GLY A 22 30.52 25.69 -23.84
CA GLY A 22 31.31 26.84 -24.28
C GLY A 22 30.73 28.21 -23.90
N GLY A 23 29.72 28.26 -23.03
CA GLY A 23 29.13 29.50 -22.54
C GLY A 23 27.70 29.32 -22.02
N MET A 24 27.00 30.45 -21.86
CA MET A 24 25.59 30.45 -21.48
C MET A 24 24.74 29.76 -22.56
N THR A 25 23.94 28.78 -22.15
CA THR A 25 22.98 28.12 -23.03
C THR A 25 21.58 28.20 -22.43
N SER A 26 20.57 27.77 -23.17
CA SER A 26 19.18 27.76 -22.70
C SER A 26 18.60 26.37 -22.87
N SER A 27 17.83 25.93 -21.87
CA SER A 27 17.04 24.71 -21.97
C SER A 27 15.97 24.85 -23.08
N PRO A 28 15.37 23.73 -23.56
CA PRO A 28 14.28 23.78 -24.54
C PRO A 28 13.07 24.63 -24.12
N ASN A 29 12.93 24.92 -22.82
CA ASN A 29 11.87 25.78 -22.26
C ASN A 29 12.30 27.25 -22.09
N GLY A 30 13.47 27.65 -22.61
CA GLY A 30 13.99 29.02 -22.54
C GLY A 30 14.57 29.42 -21.18
N THR A 31 14.82 28.47 -20.28
CA THR A 31 15.51 28.75 -19.01
C THR A 31 17.02 28.80 -19.26
N PRO A 32 17.73 29.88 -18.89
CA PRO A 32 19.18 29.93 -18.98
C PRO A 32 19.83 28.82 -18.14
N ILE A 33 20.81 28.14 -18.72
CA ILE A 33 21.68 27.16 -18.09
C ILE A 33 23.05 27.84 -17.97
N GLU A 34 23.42 28.13 -16.72
CA GLU A 34 24.70 28.78 -16.42
C GLU A 34 25.84 27.78 -16.59
N PRO A 35 26.96 28.18 -17.22
CA PRO A 35 28.11 27.31 -17.37
C PRO A 35 28.80 27.09 -16.01
N PRO A 36 29.43 25.92 -15.78
CA PRO A 36 30.02 25.58 -14.48
C PRO A 36 31.10 26.57 -14.04
N CYS A 37 31.86 27.13 -14.99
CA CYS A 37 32.89 28.15 -14.73
C CYS A 37 32.36 29.45 -14.13
N TYR A 38 31.05 29.73 -14.22
CA TYR A 38 30.43 30.91 -13.59
C TYR A 38 30.46 30.85 -12.05
N SER A 39 30.67 29.65 -11.49
CA SER A 39 30.69 29.40 -10.05
C SER A 39 32.09 29.16 -9.46
N PHE A 40 33.15 29.28 -10.27
CA PHE A 40 34.52 28.99 -9.85
C PHE A 40 35.21 30.23 -9.32
N ASP A 41 35.98 30.05 -8.25
CA ASP A 41 36.93 31.06 -7.77
C ASP A 41 38.22 31.01 -8.61
N ASP A 42 38.96 32.12 -8.68
CA ASP A 42 40.19 32.27 -9.47
C ASP A 42 41.27 31.21 -9.17
N ASP A 43 41.28 30.66 -7.95
CA ASP A 43 42.21 29.64 -7.48
C ASP A 43 41.71 28.19 -7.67
N THR A 44 40.54 27.99 -8.29
CA THR A 44 39.97 26.66 -8.51
C THR A 44 40.88 25.84 -9.42
N ASP A 45 41.34 24.68 -8.92
CA ASP A 45 42.07 23.72 -9.75
C ASP A 45 41.09 22.92 -10.60
N LEU A 46 41.10 23.20 -11.90
CA LEU A 46 40.18 22.63 -12.87
C LEU A 46 40.41 21.13 -13.07
N ASP A 47 41.65 20.65 -12.95
CA ASP A 47 41.95 19.23 -13.11
C ASP A 47 41.34 18.43 -11.95
N GLN A 48 41.47 18.96 -10.72
CA GLN A 48 40.82 18.39 -9.55
C GLN A 48 39.30 18.50 -9.65
N TRP A 49 38.77 19.63 -10.12
CA TRP A 49 37.33 19.82 -10.29
C TRP A 49 36.72 18.85 -11.32
N ILE A 50 37.39 18.64 -12.46
CA ILE A 50 36.96 17.68 -13.49
C ILE A 50 36.99 16.25 -12.92
N SER A 51 38.04 15.90 -12.17
CA SER A 51 38.11 14.61 -11.48
C SER A 51 36.94 14.43 -10.51
N ASP A 52 36.65 15.44 -9.69
CA ASP A 52 35.54 15.43 -8.74
C ASP A 52 34.18 15.36 -9.45
N TYR A 53 34.03 16.02 -10.61
CA TYR A 53 32.84 15.96 -11.45
C TYR A 53 32.57 14.53 -11.92
N TYR A 54 33.55 13.86 -12.52
CA TYR A 54 33.40 12.47 -12.96
C TYR A 54 33.20 11.49 -11.80
N ASP A 55 33.86 11.71 -10.67
CA ASP A 55 33.63 10.92 -9.45
C ASP A 55 32.21 11.11 -8.90
N SER A 56 31.68 12.34 -8.93
CA SER A 56 30.30 12.63 -8.53
C SER A 56 29.29 11.95 -9.45
N GLN A 57 29.54 11.96 -10.76
CA GLN A 57 28.70 11.30 -11.75
C GLN A 57 28.71 9.79 -11.55
N ARG A 58 29.89 9.18 -11.35
CA ARG A 58 30.01 7.75 -11.05
C ARG A 58 29.25 7.35 -9.80
N ARG A 59 29.39 8.12 -8.71
CA ARG A 59 28.64 7.89 -7.46
C ARG A 59 27.13 8.02 -7.68
N TYR A 60 26.70 8.95 -8.52
CA TYR A 60 25.29 9.14 -8.84
C TYR A 60 24.73 7.97 -9.66
N GLU A 61 25.46 7.50 -10.66
CA GLU A 61 25.11 6.30 -11.44
C GLU A 61 25.03 5.06 -10.54
N GLU A 62 26.01 4.84 -9.67
CA GLU A 62 25.99 3.76 -8.68
C GLU A 62 24.79 3.85 -7.72
N TYR A 63 24.43 5.08 -7.30
CA TYR A 63 23.26 5.33 -6.48
C TYR A 63 21.96 4.97 -7.22
N LEU A 64 21.82 5.38 -8.48
CA LEU A 64 20.65 5.06 -9.30
C LEU A 64 20.53 3.55 -9.51
N ASP A 65 21.64 2.87 -9.79
CA ASP A 65 21.70 1.42 -9.93
C ASP A 65 21.28 0.69 -8.64
N ARG A 66 21.78 1.16 -7.49
CA ARG A 66 21.37 0.63 -6.19
C ARG A 66 19.87 0.83 -5.95
N LYS A 67 19.36 2.04 -6.20
CA LYS A 67 17.95 2.37 -6.06
C LYS A 67 17.08 1.50 -6.97
N TRP A 68 17.49 1.29 -8.21
CA TRP A 68 16.82 0.41 -9.15
C TRP A 68 16.78 -1.04 -8.66
N LYS A 69 17.91 -1.59 -8.21
CA LYS A 69 17.99 -2.95 -7.66
C LYS A 69 17.09 -3.11 -6.43
N GLU A 70 17.09 -2.13 -5.53
CA GLU A 70 16.20 -2.11 -4.37
C GLU A 70 14.72 -2.06 -4.76
N GLU A 71 14.34 -1.25 -5.74
CA GLU A 71 12.97 -1.19 -6.24
C GLU A 71 12.53 -2.51 -6.87
N GLN A 72 13.41 -3.14 -7.67
CA GLN A 72 13.13 -4.45 -8.25
C GLN A 72 12.98 -5.52 -7.17
N GLU A 73 13.83 -5.51 -6.15
CA GLU A 73 13.72 -6.44 -5.03
C GLU A 73 12.42 -6.24 -4.24
N LYS A 74 12.04 -4.97 -3.98
CA LYS A 74 10.75 -4.62 -3.36
C LYS A 74 9.58 -5.12 -4.19
N LYS A 75 9.60 -4.92 -5.52
CA LYS A 75 8.58 -5.42 -6.44
C LYS A 75 8.49 -6.94 -6.40
N ARG A 76 9.62 -7.66 -6.49
CA ARG A 76 9.64 -9.13 -6.40
C ARG A 76 9.10 -9.64 -5.07
N LYS A 77 9.50 -9.03 -3.95
CA LYS A 77 8.96 -9.35 -2.61
C LYS A 77 7.45 -9.11 -2.53
N ALA A 78 6.96 -8.00 -3.09
CA ALA A 78 5.54 -7.68 -3.13
C ALA A 78 4.73 -8.67 -4.00
N GLU A 79 5.25 -9.06 -5.15
CA GLU A 79 4.63 -10.06 -6.03
C GLU A 79 4.53 -11.43 -5.36
N LYS A 80 5.61 -11.88 -4.71
CA LYS A 80 5.63 -13.13 -3.92
C LYS A 80 4.58 -13.10 -2.82
N ALA A 81 4.52 -11.99 -2.07
CA ALA A 81 3.51 -11.80 -1.03
C ALA A 81 2.08 -11.77 -1.61
N LYS A 82 1.87 -11.15 -2.77
CA LYS A 82 0.58 -11.15 -3.48
C LYS A 82 0.17 -12.55 -3.88
N LYS A 83 1.04 -13.31 -4.54
CA LYS A 83 0.80 -14.71 -4.93
C LYS A 83 0.43 -15.59 -3.71
N ARG A 84 1.12 -15.43 -2.59
CA ARG A 84 0.80 -16.13 -1.33
C ARG A 84 -0.59 -15.78 -0.79
N ARG A 85 -0.98 -14.50 -0.83
CA ARG A 85 -2.32 -14.05 -0.42
C ARG A 85 -3.40 -14.59 -1.34
N ASP A 86 -3.17 -14.54 -2.65
CA ASP A 86 -4.11 -15.01 -3.66
C ASP A 86 -4.31 -16.53 -3.55
N TYR A 87 -3.23 -17.29 -3.36
CA TYR A 87 -3.30 -18.72 -3.10
C TYR A 87 -4.19 -19.04 -1.89
N LEU A 88 -3.89 -18.42 -0.73
CA LEU A 88 -4.64 -18.69 0.50
C LEU A 88 -6.11 -18.22 0.37
N LYS A 89 -6.35 -17.16 -0.40
CA LYS A 89 -7.71 -16.68 -0.69
C LYS A 89 -8.52 -17.72 -1.45
N TRP A 90 -7.95 -18.33 -2.49
CA TRP A 90 -8.61 -19.37 -3.27
C TRP A 90 -8.74 -20.69 -2.51
N TYR A 91 -7.67 -21.08 -1.81
CA TYR A 91 -7.66 -22.33 -1.04
C TYR A 91 -8.70 -22.36 0.08
N CYS A 92 -8.94 -21.23 0.75
CA CYS A 92 -9.96 -21.09 1.79
C CYS A 92 -11.26 -20.41 1.29
N PHE A 93 -11.56 -20.48 -0.02
CA PHE A 93 -12.68 -19.77 -0.59
C PHE A 93 -14.02 -20.23 -0.02
N ASP A 94 -14.25 -21.53 0.04
CA ASP A 94 -15.52 -22.10 0.51
C ASP A 94 -15.77 -21.77 1.98
N GLU A 95 -14.76 -21.90 2.84
CA GLU A 95 -14.86 -21.59 4.26
C GLU A 95 -15.12 -20.10 4.50
N LYS A 96 -14.50 -19.23 3.69
CA LYS A 96 -14.81 -17.79 3.73
C LYS A 96 -16.26 -17.52 3.32
N MET A 97 -16.77 -18.25 2.32
CA MET A 97 -18.15 -18.12 1.89
C MET A 97 -19.12 -18.62 2.96
N GLU A 98 -18.81 -19.71 3.66
CA GLU A 98 -19.61 -20.20 4.78
C GLU A 98 -19.64 -19.22 5.96
N VAL A 99 -18.51 -18.64 6.35
CA VAL A 99 -18.47 -17.56 7.35
C VAL A 99 -19.32 -16.37 6.90
N LYS A 100 -19.22 -15.97 5.63
CA LYS A 100 -20.02 -14.85 5.09
C LYS A 100 -21.52 -15.15 5.13
N LYS A 101 -21.93 -16.38 4.77
CA LYS A 101 -23.33 -16.82 4.86
C LYS A 101 -23.82 -16.82 6.30
N ALA A 102 -23.04 -17.37 7.24
CA ALA A 102 -23.37 -17.39 8.66
C ALA A 102 -23.54 -15.97 9.23
N ARG A 103 -22.62 -15.05 8.94
CA ARG A 103 -22.73 -13.63 9.32
C ARG A 103 -23.98 -12.97 8.75
N LYS A 104 -24.30 -13.24 7.47
CA LYS A 104 -25.50 -12.68 6.84
C LYS A 104 -26.78 -13.19 7.50
N ARG A 105 -26.84 -14.49 7.84
CA ARG A 105 -27.98 -15.07 8.56
C ARG A 105 -28.12 -14.43 9.94
N LEU A 106 -27.04 -14.36 10.72
CA LEU A 106 -27.06 -13.73 12.04
C LEU A 106 -27.54 -12.27 11.97
N ALA A 107 -26.99 -11.48 11.04
CA ALA A 107 -27.39 -10.08 10.87
C ALA A 107 -28.86 -9.93 10.44
N ALA A 108 -29.35 -10.81 9.56
CA ALA A 108 -30.76 -10.80 9.16
C ALA A 108 -31.69 -11.14 10.34
N HIS A 109 -31.32 -12.12 11.16
CA HIS A 109 -32.07 -12.46 12.36
C HIS A 109 -32.06 -11.30 13.36
N GLN A 110 -30.90 -10.71 13.67
CA GLN A 110 -30.78 -9.54 14.56
C GLN A 110 -31.64 -8.36 14.09
N ALA A 111 -31.64 -8.07 12.78
CA ALA A 111 -32.49 -7.03 12.21
C ALA A 111 -33.98 -7.33 12.40
N ALA A 112 -34.40 -8.59 12.24
CA ALA A 112 -35.78 -9.00 12.48
C ALA A 112 -36.17 -8.88 13.95
N VAL A 113 -35.26 -9.21 14.89
CA VAL A 113 -35.47 -9.02 16.34
C VAL A 113 -35.70 -7.54 16.65
N HIS A 114 -34.77 -6.67 16.22
CA HIS A 114 -34.89 -5.24 16.47
C HIS A 114 -36.14 -4.62 15.87
N PHE A 115 -36.55 -5.09 14.68
CA PHE A 115 -37.82 -4.68 14.09
C PHE A 115 -39.01 -5.10 14.95
N ALA A 116 -39.04 -6.35 15.43
CA ALA A 116 -40.10 -6.84 16.30
C ALA A 116 -40.14 -6.10 17.64
N GLU A 117 -38.99 -5.79 18.24
CA GLU A 117 -38.87 -4.97 19.45
C GLU A 117 -39.43 -3.56 19.23
N SER A 118 -39.05 -2.92 18.12
CA SER A 118 -39.54 -1.59 17.75
C SER A 118 -41.05 -1.58 17.53
N MET A 119 -41.60 -2.63 16.90
CA MET A 119 -43.04 -2.76 16.68
C MET A 119 -43.78 -2.97 18.01
N ALA A 120 -43.26 -3.86 18.87
CA ALA A 120 -43.83 -4.09 20.19
C ALA A 120 -43.82 -2.80 21.03
N PHE A 121 -42.73 -2.03 20.99
CA PHE A 121 -42.62 -0.73 21.64
C PHE A 121 -43.66 0.27 21.12
N ALA A 122 -43.84 0.38 19.80
CA ALA A 122 -44.82 1.28 19.20
C ALA A 122 -46.26 0.90 19.58
N ILE A 123 -46.58 -0.41 19.55
CA ILE A 123 -47.90 -0.91 19.97
C ILE A 123 -48.14 -0.62 21.45
N ASN A 124 -47.17 -0.91 22.32
CA ASN A 124 -47.31 -0.68 23.75
C ASN A 124 -47.47 0.80 24.09
N THR A 125 -46.71 1.67 23.44
CA THR A 125 -46.85 3.14 23.56
C THR A 125 -48.25 3.58 23.13
N THR A 126 -48.74 3.04 22.02
CA THR A 126 -50.09 3.34 21.51
C THR A 126 -51.16 2.86 22.49
N ASN A 127 -51.04 1.62 22.97
CA ASN A 127 -51.95 1.06 23.96
C ASN A 127 -51.97 1.87 25.25
N GLU A 128 -50.83 2.41 25.68
CA GLU A 128 -50.76 3.32 26.82
C GLU A 128 -51.51 4.64 26.56
N MET A 129 -51.32 5.26 25.40
CA MET A 129 -52.05 6.48 25.03
C MET A 129 -53.57 6.30 25.01
N PHE A 130 -54.05 5.14 24.55
CA PHE A 130 -55.47 4.79 24.50
C PHE A 130 -55.98 4.06 25.75
N GLN A 131 -55.15 3.92 26.79
CA GLN A 131 -55.48 3.26 28.07
C GLN A 131 -55.90 1.78 27.93
N TYR A 132 -55.44 1.08 26.89
CA TYR A 132 -55.58 -0.36 26.77
C TYR A 132 -54.61 -1.09 27.73
N SER A 133 -55.10 -2.14 28.40
CA SER A 133 -54.32 -2.95 29.35
C SER A 133 -53.38 -3.96 28.67
N GLU A 134 -53.61 -4.25 27.38
CA GLU A 134 -52.84 -5.24 26.64
C GLU A 134 -51.41 -4.75 26.38
N ARG A 135 -50.44 -5.68 26.51
CA ARG A 135 -49.02 -5.44 26.24
C ARG A 135 -48.45 -6.58 25.40
N VAL A 136 -47.69 -6.22 24.38
CA VAL A 136 -47.01 -7.15 23.48
C VAL A 136 -45.55 -7.25 23.90
N SER A 137 -45.01 -8.46 23.94
CA SER A 137 -43.59 -8.72 24.19
C SER A 137 -43.02 -9.65 23.12
N VAL A 138 -41.71 -9.53 22.88
CA VAL A 138 -41.00 -10.38 21.91
C VAL A 138 -40.76 -11.77 22.51
N ASN A 139 -40.83 -12.81 21.68
CA ASN A 139 -40.80 -14.21 22.11
C ASN A 139 -39.38 -14.68 22.49
N LYS A 140 -39.23 -15.33 23.65
CA LYS A 140 -37.96 -15.91 24.14
C LYS A 140 -37.31 -16.94 23.19
N LYS A 141 -38.08 -17.61 22.34
CA LYS A 141 -37.54 -18.55 21.33
C LYS A 141 -36.59 -17.88 20.33
N VAL A 142 -36.64 -16.55 20.23
CA VAL A 142 -35.73 -15.74 19.41
C VAL A 142 -34.31 -15.73 19.98
N ASP A 143 -34.18 -15.75 21.31
CA ASP A 143 -32.88 -15.71 22.00
C ASP A 143 -32.11 -17.03 21.83
N ASP A 144 -32.81 -18.17 21.96
CA ASP A 144 -32.23 -19.51 21.72
C ASP A 144 -31.69 -19.65 20.29
N GLU A 145 -32.39 -19.09 19.31
CA GLU A 145 -31.99 -19.16 17.90
C GLU A 145 -30.81 -18.22 17.60
N LEU A 146 -30.75 -17.06 18.25
CA LEU A 146 -29.59 -16.17 18.19
C LEU A 146 -28.33 -16.84 18.73
N GLU A 147 -28.43 -17.52 19.88
CA GLU A 147 -27.31 -18.26 20.47
C GLU A 147 -26.82 -19.38 19.53
N ARG A 148 -27.74 -20.13 18.93
CA ARG A 148 -27.40 -21.15 17.91
C ARG A 148 -26.68 -20.57 16.71
N LEU A 149 -27.14 -19.43 16.19
CA LEU A 149 -26.51 -18.77 15.04
C LEU A 149 -25.13 -18.21 15.37
N GLN A 150 -24.94 -17.71 16.61
CA GLN A 150 -23.63 -17.27 17.09
C GLN A 150 -22.64 -18.44 17.21
N ASN A 151 -23.07 -19.57 17.77
CA ASN A 151 -22.26 -20.78 17.85
C ASN A 151 -21.89 -21.31 16.46
N ALA A 152 -22.85 -21.35 15.53
CA ALA A 152 -22.59 -21.75 14.15
C ALA A 152 -21.59 -20.83 13.43
N LEU A 153 -21.61 -19.52 13.72
CA LEU A 153 -20.62 -18.57 13.22
C LEU A 153 -19.22 -18.85 13.81
N ALA A 154 -19.13 -19.09 15.12
CA ALA A 154 -17.87 -19.39 15.79
C ALA A 154 -17.22 -20.67 15.22
N ASP A 155 -18.03 -21.72 14.99
CA ASP A 155 -17.57 -22.96 14.37
C ASP A 155 -17.06 -22.75 12.94
N ALA A 156 -17.77 -21.96 12.14
CA ALA A 156 -17.35 -21.63 10.78
C ALA A 156 -16.02 -20.83 10.77
N GLU A 157 -15.85 -19.89 11.70
CA GLU A 157 -14.62 -19.14 11.85
C GLU A 157 -13.44 -20.00 12.32
N MET A 158 -13.69 -20.97 13.19
CA MET A 158 -12.70 -21.94 13.62
C MET A 158 -12.23 -22.81 12.44
N LYS A 159 -13.16 -23.38 11.67
CA LYS A 159 -12.84 -24.15 10.45
C LYS A 159 -12.03 -23.34 9.44
N LEU A 160 -12.38 -22.07 9.25
CA LEU A 160 -11.61 -21.18 8.39
C LEU A 160 -10.18 -20.98 8.90
N LYS A 161 -9.98 -20.79 10.22
CA LYS A 161 -8.64 -20.66 10.81
C LYS A 161 -7.82 -21.93 10.65
N GLU A 162 -8.43 -23.09 10.85
CA GLU A 162 -7.77 -24.39 10.67
C GLU A 162 -7.32 -24.60 9.23
N LYS A 163 -8.20 -24.36 8.26
CA LYS A 163 -7.85 -24.51 6.85
C LYS A 163 -6.84 -23.47 6.37
N GLN A 164 -6.81 -22.28 6.97
CA GLN A 164 -5.73 -21.32 6.72
C GLN A 164 -4.37 -21.82 7.24
N LYS A 165 -4.34 -22.54 8.38
CA LYS A 165 -3.11 -23.17 8.89
C LYS A 165 -2.69 -24.32 7.97
N GLU A 166 -3.63 -25.12 7.50
CA GLU A 166 -3.40 -26.19 6.53
C GLU A 166 -2.84 -25.64 5.21
N GLY A 167 -3.49 -24.62 4.64
CA GLY A 167 -3.07 -23.98 3.39
C GLY A 167 -1.68 -23.34 3.45
N ARG A 168 -1.17 -22.99 4.64
CA ARG A 168 0.22 -22.52 4.81
C ARG A 168 1.24 -23.66 4.82
N LYS A 169 0.81 -24.88 5.11
CA LYS A 169 1.67 -26.08 5.14
C LYS A 169 1.78 -26.77 3.79
N THR A 170 0.93 -26.42 2.81
CA THR A 170 0.96 -27.05 1.48
C THR A 170 2.24 -26.72 0.72
N GLU A 171 2.72 -27.70 -0.06
CA GLU A 171 3.93 -27.53 -0.88
C GLU A 171 3.78 -26.42 -1.91
N GLN A 172 2.58 -26.23 -2.47
CA GLN A 172 2.28 -25.13 -3.38
C GLN A 172 2.41 -23.74 -2.73
N TYR A 173 2.11 -23.59 -1.44
CA TYR A 173 2.30 -22.33 -0.73
C TYR A 173 3.78 -22.08 -0.45
N LYS A 174 4.52 -23.13 -0.05
CA LYS A 174 5.96 -23.07 0.21
C LYS A 174 6.77 -22.81 -1.06
N SER A 175 6.33 -23.34 -2.21
CA SER A 175 7.00 -23.17 -3.50
C SER A 175 6.87 -21.75 -4.09
N ILE A 176 6.06 -20.87 -3.49
CA ILE A 176 6.01 -19.45 -3.85
C ILE A 176 7.23 -18.77 -3.22
N VAL A 177 8.38 -18.97 -3.85
CA VAL A 177 9.68 -18.39 -3.46
C VAL A 177 9.86 -17.01 -4.03
#